data_AF-A0A920SBF1-F1
#
_entry.id   AF-A0A920SBF1-F1
#
_cell.length_a   1.000
_cell.length_b   1.000
_cell.length_c   1.000
_cell.angle_alpha   90.00
_cell.angle_beta   90.00
_cell.angle_gamma   90.00
#
_symmetry.space_group_name_H-M   'P 1'
#
loop_
_entity.id
_entity.type
_entity.pdbx_description
1 polymer ?
#
loop_
_entity_poly.entity_id
_entity_poly.type
_entity_poly.pdbx_seq_one_letter_code
_entity_poly.pdbx_strand_id
1 'polypeptide(L)'
;MGLESASFSLNHLKGSTVLMPGVRMPKISGEVSIPDRSRFTVEAQIEFPKSYVEIDIVTIQETAYMTNIFGGDWKKIPAESLPFNLSGLGLTMAEIVDAIQKPKVLGEERLNGIDTLRMVERLIQKTL
;
A
#
# COMPACT_ATOMS: atom_id res chain seq x y z
N MET A 1 3.23 -4.78 21.75
CA MET A 1 4.22 -4.99 20.68
C MET A 1 3.56 -4.53 19.39
N GLY A 2 4.24 -3.64 18.65
CA GLY A 2 3.72 -3.09 17.38
C GLY A 2 4.37 -3.77 16.18
N LEU A 3 3.82 -3.53 15.00
CA LEU A 3 4.43 -3.99 13.75
C LEU A 3 5.76 -3.26 13.52
N GLU A 4 6.87 -3.98 13.43
CA GLU A 4 8.20 -3.42 13.17
C GLU A 4 8.51 -3.36 11.66
N SER A 5 8.07 -4.38 10.93
CA SER A 5 8.18 -4.44 9.47
C SER A 5 7.09 -5.32 8.88
N ALA A 6 6.78 -5.11 7.60
CA ALA A 6 5.86 -5.96 6.86
C ALA A 6 6.13 -5.90 5.35
N SER A 7 5.91 -7.03 4.69
CA SER A 7 5.69 -7.09 3.24
C SER A 7 4.19 -7.07 2.97
N PHE A 8 3.75 -6.33 1.96
CA PHE A 8 2.34 -6.20 1.62
C PHE A 8 2.11 -6.20 0.11
N SER A 9 0.87 -6.52 -0.28
CA SER A 9 0.34 -6.29 -1.62
C SER A 9 -1.09 -5.78 -1.49
N LEU A 10 -1.37 -4.64 -2.11
CA LEU A 10 -2.71 -4.07 -2.25
C LEU A 10 -3.14 -4.18 -3.72
N ASN A 11 -4.26 -4.84 -3.95
CA ASN A 11 -4.85 -5.02 -5.27
C ASN A 11 -6.30 -4.53 -5.28
N HIS A 12 -6.61 -3.57 -6.13
CA HIS A 12 -7.98 -3.16 -6.40
C HIS A 12 -8.69 -4.22 -7.25
N LEU A 13 -9.55 -5.03 -6.63
CA LEU A 13 -10.41 -5.97 -7.36
C LEU A 13 -11.36 -5.25 -8.34
N LYS A 14 -11.74 -4.01 -8.02
CA LYS A 14 -12.49 -3.08 -8.87
C LYS A 14 -11.98 -1.66 -8.64
N GLY A 15 -11.90 -0.88 -9.72
CA GLY A 15 -11.42 0.51 -9.67
C GLY A 15 -9.90 0.60 -9.54
N SER A 16 -9.43 1.76 -9.10
CA SER A 16 -8.02 2.09 -8.94
C SER A 16 -7.89 3.37 -8.11
N THR A 17 -6.74 3.60 -7.50
CA THR A 17 -6.42 4.89 -6.86
C THR A 17 -5.84 5.85 -7.90
N VAL A 18 -6.25 7.12 -7.88
CA VAL A 18 -5.64 8.16 -8.73
C VAL A 18 -4.34 8.62 -8.06
N LEU A 19 -3.19 8.42 -8.70
CA LEU A 19 -1.89 8.89 -8.17
C LEU A 19 -1.62 10.34 -8.53
N MET A 20 -1.94 10.69 -9.77
CA MET A 20 -1.81 12.02 -10.35
C MET A 20 -2.73 12.09 -11.58
N PRO A 21 -3.02 13.29 -12.13
CA PRO A 21 -3.89 13.41 -13.30
C PRO A 21 -3.45 12.49 -14.45
N GLY A 22 -4.36 11.62 -14.90
CA GLY A 22 -4.11 10.66 -15.98
C GLY A 22 -3.32 9.41 -15.62
N VAL A 23 -2.96 9.19 -14.34
CA VAL A 23 -2.24 8.01 -13.87
C VAL A 23 -2.99 7.32 -12.73
N ARG A 24 -3.32 6.05 -12.95
CA ARG A 24 -4.13 5.24 -12.03
C ARG A 24 -3.36 4.03 -11.52
N MET A 25 -3.46 3.75 -10.23
CA MET A 25 -2.84 2.62 -9.54
C MET A 25 -3.87 1.52 -9.25
N PRO A 26 -3.92 0.45 -10.06
CA PRO A 26 -4.65 -0.77 -9.70
C PRO A 26 -3.94 -1.60 -8.62
N LYS A 27 -2.60 -1.55 -8.54
CA LYS A 27 -1.84 -2.41 -7.65
C LYS A 27 -0.57 -1.75 -7.14
N ILE A 28 -0.23 -2.03 -5.89
CA ILE A 28 1.02 -1.68 -5.25
C ILE A 28 1.47 -2.83 -4.35
N SER A 29 2.76 -3.12 -4.34
CA SER A 29 3.37 -4.08 -3.43
C SER A 29 4.67 -3.51 -2.88
N GLY A 30 5.07 -3.93 -1.69
CA GLY A 30 6.29 -3.44 -1.11
C GLY A 30 6.58 -3.94 0.29
N GLU A 31 7.59 -3.34 0.87
CA GLU A 31 8.08 -3.58 2.22
C GLU A 31 8.14 -2.27 2.99
N VAL A 32 7.74 -2.33 4.25
CA VAL A 32 7.91 -1.24 5.20
C VAL A 32 8.75 -1.73 6.37
N SER A 33 9.68 -0.89 6.81
CA SER A 33 10.40 -0.98 8.08
C SER A 33 10.09 0.29 8.85
N ILE A 34 9.23 0.16 9.84
CA ILE A 34 8.60 1.28 10.53
C ILE A 34 9.61 1.90 11.51
N PRO A 35 9.73 3.24 11.59
CA PRO A 35 8.90 4.24 10.88
C PRO A 35 9.51 4.75 9.56
N ASP A 36 10.80 4.54 9.33
CA ASP A 36 11.57 5.44 8.46
C ASP A 36 11.92 4.88 7.09
N ARG A 37 11.71 3.59 6.86
CA ARG A 37 12.21 2.94 5.64
C ARG A 37 11.11 2.21 4.93
N SER A 38 11.10 2.37 3.62
CA SER A 38 10.18 1.61 2.80
C SER A 38 10.64 1.52 1.36
N ARG A 39 10.18 0.45 0.71
CA ARG A 39 10.38 0.20 -0.72
C ARG A 39 9.09 -0.33 -1.30
N PHE A 40 8.60 0.27 -2.37
CA PHE A 40 7.41 -0.21 -3.05
C PHE A 40 7.57 -0.14 -4.55
N THR A 41 6.82 -1.01 -5.21
CA THR A 41 6.63 -1.07 -6.64
C THR A 41 5.15 -0.84 -6.92
N VAL A 42 4.88 0.15 -7.75
CA VAL A 42 3.54 0.58 -8.13
C VAL A 42 3.31 0.17 -9.57
N GLU A 43 2.32 -0.69 -9.81
CA GLU A 43 1.84 -1.00 -11.15
C GLU A 43 0.75 0.02 -11.50
N ALA A 44 1.05 0.93 -12.42
CA ALA A 44 0.17 2.03 -12.81
C ALA A 44 -0.24 1.97 -14.29
N GLN A 45 -1.36 2.62 -14.59
CA GLN A 45 -1.92 2.79 -15.92
C GLN A 45 -1.97 4.27 -16.28
N ILE A 46 -1.39 4.63 -17.42
CA ILE A 46 -1.51 5.96 -18.02
C ILE A 46 -2.76 5.96 -18.91
N GLU A 47 -3.58 6.99 -18.79
CA GLU A 47 -4.84 7.10 -19.54
C GLU A 47 -4.64 7.46 -21.01
N PHE A 48 -3.66 8.33 -21.30
CA PHE A 48 -3.35 8.78 -22.65
C PHE A 48 -1.86 9.17 -22.85
N PRO A 49 -1.12 8.52 -23.77
CA PRO A 49 -1.51 7.29 -24.45
C PRO A 49 -1.72 6.14 -23.44
N LYS A 50 -2.60 5.19 -23.75
CA LYS A 50 -2.83 4.04 -22.86
C LYS A 50 -1.55 3.22 -22.73
N SER A 51 -0.97 3.18 -21.54
CA SER A 51 0.22 2.37 -21.25
C SER A 51 0.23 1.89 -19.81
N TYR A 52 1.05 0.88 -19.55
CA TYR A 52 1.33 0.36 -18.22
C TYR A 52 2.75 0.77 -17.85
N VAL A 53 2.91 1.25 -16.62
CA VAL A 53 4.21 1.67 -16.09
C VAL A 53 4.41 1.11 -14.70
N GLU A 54 5.67 0.81 -14.40
CA GLU A 54 6.10 0.41 -13.07
C GLU A 54 6.88 1.57 -12.45
N ILE A 55 6.57 1.89 -11.19
CA ILE A 55 7.25 2.94 -10.45
C ILE A 55 7.81 2.33 -9.18
N ASP A 56 9.13 2.40 -9.02
CA ASP A 56 9.78 2.04 -7.78
C ASP A 56 9.99 3.29 -6.94
N ILE A 57 9.68 3.16 -5.65
CA ILE A 57 9.86 4.22 -4.67
C ILE A 57 10.64 3.65 -3.49
N VAL A 58 11.65 4.38 -3.04
CA VAL A 58 12.40 4.09 -1.81
C VAL A 58 12.36 5.32 -0.93
N THR A 59 11.90 5.17 0.30
CA THR A 59 11.93 6.25 1.31
C THR A 59 12.88 5.87 2.43
N ILE A 60 13.74 6.82 2.81
CA ILE A 60 14.64 6.74 3.97
C ILE A 60 14.52 8.06 4.72
N GLN A 61 13.94 8.02 5.92
CA GLN A 61 13.60 9.20 6.72
C GLN A 61 12.75 10.18 5.88
N GLU A 62 13.19 11.43 5.73
CA GLU A 62 12.46 12.48 5.00
C GLU A 62 12.80 12.54 3.51
N THR A 63 13.64 11.62 3.02
CA THR A 63 14.04 11.58 1.61
C THR A 63 13.38 10.41 0.90
N ALA A 64 12.76 10.69 -0.24
CA ALA A 64 12.28 9.68 -1.17
C ALA A 64 13.07 9.68 -2.47
N TYR A 65 13.17 8.52 -3.08
CA TYR A 65 13.70 8.28 -4.40
C TYR A 65 12.61 7.60 -5.21
N MET A 66 12.39 8.04 -6.44
CA MET A 66 11.34 7.51 -7.31
C MET A 66 11.89 7.34 -8.72
N THR A 67 11.56 6.23 -9.38
CA THR A 67 11.88 6.06 -10.80
C THR A 67 10.97 6.92 -11.67
N ASN A 68 11.52 7.48 -12.75
CA ASN A 68 10.69 8.14 -13.76
C ASN A 68 9.86 7.10 -14.55
N ILE A 69 8.70 7.52 -15.05
CA ILE A 69 7.76 6.64 -15.77
C ILE A 69 8.16 6.35 -17.23
N PHE A 70 9.22 6.98 -17.76
CA PHE A 70 9.61 6.91 -19.18
C PHE A 70 11.07 6.48 -19.44
N GLY A 71 11.78 6.02 -18.41
CA GLY A 71 13.22 5.69 -18.51
C GLY A 71 13.81 4.96 -17.31
N GLY A 72 13.09 4.80 -16.19
CA GLY A 72 13.56 4.11 -15.00
C GLY A 72 14.60 4.88 -14.18
N ASP A 73 14.98 6.10 -14.57
CA ASP A 73 15.98 6.87 -13.83
C ASP A 73 15.45 7.27 -12.46
N TRP A 74 16.29 7.08 -11.43
CA TRP A 74 15.99 7.51 -10.07
C TRP A 74 16.12 9.01 -9.92
N LYS A 75 15.09 9.62 -9.32
CA LYS A 75 15.11 11.02 -8.91
C LYS A 75 14.89 11.13 -7.40
N LYS A 76 15.70 11.94 -6.75
CA LYS A 76 15.47 12.36 -5.37
C LYS A 76 14.30 13.35 -5.35
N ILE A 77 13.34 13.09 -4.49
CA ILE A 77 12.17 13.96 -4.24
C ILE A 77 11.93 14.08 -2.73
N PRO A 78 11.35 15.18 -2.25
CA PRO A 78 10.92 15.27 -0.86
C PRO A 78 9.84 14.22 -0.56
N ALA A 79 9.88 13.56 0.59
CA ALA A 79 8.95 12.48 0.92
C ALA A 79 7.48 12.97 0.97
N GLU A 80 7.27 14.21 1.38
CA GLU A 80 5.97 14.90 1.40
C GLU A 80 5.39 15.16 0.00
N SER A 81 6.22 15.05 -1.05
CA SER A 81 5.77 15.17 -2.44
C SER A 81 5.30 13.85 -3.04
N LEU A 82 5.43 12.74 -2.31
CA LEU A 82 4.90 11.45 -2.77
C LEU A 82 3.37 11.49 -2.87
N PRO A 83 2.77 10.80 -3.85
CA PRO A 83 1.32 10.77 -4.02
C PRO A 83 0.58 10.01 -2.91
N PHE A 84 1.31 9.32 -2.03
CA PHE A 84 0.78 8.61 -0.86
C PHE A 84 1.87 8.43 0.19
N ASN A 85 1.48 8.17 1.44
CA ASN A 85 2.38 7.89 2.54
C ASN A 85 2.00 6.56 3.22
N LEU A 86 2.98 5.66 3.37
CA LEU A 86 2.82 4.34 3.99
C LEU A 86 3.61 4.18 5.30
N SER A 87 4.25 5.24 5.81
CA SER A 87 4.97 5.18 7.10
C SER A 87 4.04 4.85 8.27
N GLY A 88 2.75 5.20 8.15
CA GLY A 88 1.71 4.90 9.13
C GLY A 88 1.07 3.51 9.02
N LEU A 89 1.51 2.63 8.11
CA LEU A 89 0.82 1.37 7.81
C LEU A 89 0.55 0.52 9.06
N GLY A 90 1.52 0.40 9.96
CA GLY A 90 1.36 -0.37 11.21
C GLY A 90 0.24 0.16 12.11
N LEU A 91 0.13 1.49 12.24
CA LEU A 91 -0.93 2.13 13.00
C LEU A 91 -2.28 1.95 12.30
N THR A 92 -2.36 2.20 11.00
CA THR A 92 -3.59 2.05 10.22
C THR A 92 -4.12 0.61 10.29
N MET A 93 -3.25 -0.40 10.23
CA MET A 93 -3.67 -1.79 10.37
C MET A 93 -4.17 -2.12 11.78
N ALA A 94 -3.51 -1.60 12.82
CA ALA A 94 -3.98 -1.76 14.20
C ALA A 94 -5.36 -1.12 14.39
N GLU A 95 -5.56 0.10 13.87
CA GLU A 95 -6.84 0.81 13.92
C GLU A 95 -7.95 0.06 13.16
N ILE A 96 -7.64 -0.53 12.00
CA ILE A 96 -8.60 -1.37 11.26
C ILE A 96 -8.99 -2.60 12.09
N VAL A 97 -8.02 -3.29 12.68
CA VAL A 97 -8.28 -4.48 13.52
C VAL A 97 -9.12 -4.11 14.75
N ASP A 98 -8.79 -3.01 15.42
CA ASP A 98 -9.53 -2.50 16.59
C ASP A 98 -10.94 -2.03 16.24
N ALA A 99 -11.17 -1.60 14.99
CA ALA A 99 -12.48 -1.19 14.50
C ALA A 99 -13.41 -2.37 14.15
N ILE A 100 -12.88 -3.60 14.05
CA ILE A 100 -13.69 -4.79 13.79
C ILE A 100 -14.48 -5.16 15.05
N GLN A 101 -15.82 -5.09 14.97
CA GLN A 101 -16.70 -5.46 16.08
C GLN A 101 -17.34 -6.83 15.84
N LYS A 102 -17.27 -7.69 16.85
CA LYS A 102 -17.94 -9.01 16.92
C LYS A 102 -17.66 -9.97 15.74
N PRO A 103 -16.37 -10.21 15.39
CA PRO A 103 -16.00 -11.04 14.24
C PRO A 103 -16.61 -12.44 14.21
N LYS A 104 -17.24 -12.79 13.08
CA LYS A 104 -17.68 -14.14 12.75
C LYS A 104 -16.62 -14.87 11.95
N VAL A 105 -16.16 -15.99 12.49
CA VAL A 105 -15.30 -16.94 11.80
C VAL A 105 -16.14 -17.72 10.77
N LEU A 106 -15.71 -17.71 9.52
CA LEU A 106 -16.33 -18.43 8.41
C LEU A 106 -15.67 -19.79 8.13
N GLY A 107 -14.45 -19.99 8.60
CA GLY A 107 -13.70 -21.22 8.45
C GLY A 107 -12.19 -21.00 8.50
N GLU A 108 -11.44 -22.09 8.32
CA GLU A 108 -9.99 -22.08 8.20
C GLU A 108 -9.58 -21.96 6.74
N GLU A 109 -8.48 -21.25 6.48
CA GLU A 109 -7.83 -21.18 5.18
C GLU A 109 -6.31 -21.11 5.34
N ARG A 110 -5.56 -21.50 4.30
CA ARG A 110 -4.10 -21.45 4.32
C ARG A 110 -3.59 -20.38 3.37
N LEU A 111 -2.94 -19.35 3.91
CA LEU A 111 -2.37 -18.24 3.15
C LEU A 111 -0.86 -18.23 3.30
N ASN A 112 -0.13 -18.25 2.17
CA ASN A 112 1.35 -18.28 2.14
C ASN A 112 1.96 -19.37 3.04
N GLY A 113 1.30 -20.53 3.12
CA GLY A 113 1.75 -21.64 3.94
C GLY A 113 1.46 -21.53 5.44
N ILE A 114 0.73 -20.49 5.87
CA ILE A 114 0.30 -20.28 7.26
C ILE A 114 -1.20 -20.56 7.38
N ASP A 115 -1.58 -21.31 8.40
CA ASP A 115 -3.00 -21.57 8.70
C ASP A 115 -3.62 -20.32 9.35
N THR A 116 -4.74 -19.88 8.79
CA THR A 116 -5.43 -18.64 9.13
C THR A 116 -6.93 -18.85 9.30
N LEU A 117 -7.58 -17.98 10.06
CA LEU A 117 -9.04 -17.96 10.19
C LEU A 117 -9.62 -16.91 9.25
N ARG A 118 -10.49 -17.34 8.35
CA ARG A 118 -11.26 -16.43 7.51
C ARG A 118 -12.40 -15.84 8.32
N MET A 119 -12.44 -14.52 8.45
CA MET A 119 -13.47 -13.80 9.20
C MET A 119 -14.24 -12.85 8.27
N VAL A 120 -15.51 -12.60 8.58
CA VAL A 120 -16.32 -11.58 7.89
C VAL A 120 -16.89 -10.62 8.91
N GLU A 121 -16.79 -9.32 8.66
CA GLU A 121 -17.46 -8.29 9.45
C GLU A 121 -17.77 -7.03 8.65
N ARG A 122 -18.60 -6.18 9.26
CA ARG A 122 -18.81 -4.81 8.80
C ARG A 122 -17.89 -3.85 9.55
N LEU A 123 -17.02 -3.16 8.81
CA LEU A 123 -16.29 -2.01 9.34
C LEU A 123 -17.28 -0.86 9.58
N ILE A 124 -17.38 -0.38 10.82
CA ILE A 124 -18.11 0.85 11.13
C ILE A 124 -17.09 1.98 11.07
N GLN A 125 -17.17 2.79 10.02
CA GLN A 125 -16.32 3.97 9.89
C GLN A 125 -16.69 4.95 11.00
N LYS A 126 -15.78 5.16 11.97
CA LYS A 126 -15.90 6.26 12.92
C LYS A 126 -15.61 7.55 12.16
N THR A 127 -16.61 8.41 12.05
CA THR A 127 -16.45 9.78 11.54
C THR A 127 -15.42 10.48 12.41
N LEU A 128 -14.31 10.91 11.80
CA LEU A 128 -13.45 11.97 12.33
C LEU A 128 -14.10 13.32 12.00
#